data_AF-A0AAQ4S3P0-F1
#
_entry.id   AF-A0AAQ4S3P0-F1
#
_cell.length_a   1.000
_cell.length_b   1.000
_cell.length_c   1.000
_cell.angle_alpha   90.00
_cell.angle_beta   90.00
_cell.angle_gamma   90.00
#
_symmetry.space_group_name_H-M   'P 1'
#
loop_
_entity.id
_entity.type
_entity.pdbx_description
1 polymer ?
#
loop_
_entity_poly.entity_id
_entity_poly.type
_entity_poly.pdbx_seq_one_letter_code
_entity_poly.pdbx_strand_id
1 'polypeptide(L)'
;MSCSASQWTPQRPILFGSLLAFCFICLFISYKADITYPDLGRVGQFCPAFLCAERAQSHDSIPSNSTELLNKSHSGPTEKLQAAAVDAEPDTVVLVWMWPFGFKFELNCDIFNFTRCHLTDNRELYHKAHGVVFHHRDIHGSLENMPKVPRPVFQKWVWSNMESPTNSGKITGLNELFNLTCNYRRDSSVLV
;
A
#
# COMPACT_ATOMS: atom_id res chain seq x y z
N MET A 1 -4.58 36.55 66.61
CA MET A 1 -3.95 35.91 65.43
C MET A 1 -5.04 35.71 64.39
N SER A 2 -5.16 36.63 63.44
CA SER A 2 -6.19 36.57 62.39
C SER A 2 -5.60 35.87 61.17
N CYS A 3 -6.19 34.74 60.78
CA CYS A 3 -5.78 33.98 59.61
C CYS A 3 -6.42 34.61 58.36
N SER A 4 -5.60 35.04 57.40
CA SER A 4 -6.07 35.63 56.14
C SER A 4 -6.60 34.52 55.22
N ALA A 5 -7.85 34.65 54.78
CA ALA A 5 -8.46 33.74 53.81
C ALA A 5 -7.90 34.01 52.40
N SER A 6 -7.30 32.99 51.79
CA SER A 6 -6.75 33.04 50.44
C SER A 6 -7.86 33.32 49.41
N GLN A 7 -7.80 34.50 48.80
CA GLN A 7 -8.68 34.88 47.70
C GLN A 7 -8.26 34.13 46.43
N TRP A 8 -9.01 33.08 46.06
CA TRP A 8 -8.93 32.47 44.75
C TRP A 8 -9.51 33.42 43.72
N THR A 9 -8.65 34.12 42.98
CA THR A 9 -9.09 34.99 41.90
C THR A 9 -9.61 34.15 40.72
N PRO A 10 -10.79 34.47 40.15
CA PRO A 10 -11.42 33.70 39.07
C PRO A 10 -10.65 33.69 37.74
N GLN A 11 -9.49 34.36 37.67
CA GLN A 11 -8.62 34.37 36.49
C GLN A 11 -7.84 33.06 36.29
N ARG A 12 -7.51 32.35 37.37
CA ARG A 12 -6.73 31.09 37.32
C ARG A 12 -7.42 29.95 36.55
N PRO A 13 -8.71 29.65 36.76
CA PRO A 13 -9.39 28.58 36.01
C PRO A 13 -9.59 28.93 34.53
N ILE A 14 -9.78 30.22 34.21
CA ILE A 14 -9.94 30.68 32.82
C ILE A 14 -8.63 30.54 32.04
N LEU A 15 -7.50 30.94 32.64
CA LEU A 15 -6.18 30.76 32.04
C LEU A 15 -5.83 29.29 31.80
N PHE A 16 -6.18 28.41 32.74
CA PHE A 16 -5.93 26.98 32.60
C PHE A 16 -6.83 26.33 31.53
N GLY A 17 -8.11 26.70 31.48
CA GLY A 17 -9.02 26.26 30.43
C GLY A 17 -8.58 26.68 29.03
N SER A 18 -8.14 27.94 28.88
CA SER A 18 -7.61 28.45 27.61
C SER A 18 -6.32 27.75 27.19
N LEU A 19 -5.41 27.46 28.13
CA LEU A 19 -4.16 26.73 27.85
C LEU A 19 -4.44 25.29 27.39
N LEU A 20 -5.39 24.61 28.03
CA LEU A 20 -5.80 23.27 27.63
C LEU A 20 -6.45 23.28 26.24
N ALA A 21 -7.38 24.21 26.00
CA ALA A 21 -8.02 24.34 24.68
C ALA A 21 -6.98 24.62 23.58
N PHE A 22 -6.00 25.49 23.85
CA PHE A 22 -4.91 25.77 22.91
C PHE A 22 -4.04 24.53 22.67
N CYS A 23 -3.69 23.77 23.72
CA CYS A 23 -2.97 22.50 23.55
C CYS A 23 -3.74 21.50 22.70
N PHE A 24 -5.05 21.35 22.93
CA PHE A 24 -5.89 20.46 22.11
C PHE A 24 -5.98 20.92 20.66
N ILE A 25 -6.11 22.22 20.41
CA ILE A 25 -6.11 22.79 19.05
C ILE A 25 -4.74 22.57 18.38
N CYS A 26 -3.63 22.81 19.07
CA CYS A 26 -2.29 22.56 18.55
C CYS A 26 -2.05 21.08 18.25
N LEU A 27 -2.47 20.18 19.12
CA LEU A 27 -2.38 18.73 18.90
C LEU A 27 -3.28 18.31 17.74
N PHE A 28 -4.50 18.82 17.68
CA PHE A 28 -5.42 18.53 16.58
C PHE A 28 -4.86 19.02 15.25
N ILE A 29 -4.32 20.25 15.19
CA ILE A 29 -3.66 20.78 13.99
C ILE A 29 -2.41 19.96 13.65
N SER A 30 -1.56 19.63 14.62
CA SER A 30 -0.35 18.82 14.37
C SER A 30 -0.65 17.40 13.94
N TYR A 31 -1.79 16.86 14.37
CA TYR A 31 -2.26 15.51 14.00
C TYR A 31 -3.05 15.51 12.68
N LYS A 32 -3.75 16.61 12.34
CA LYS A 32 -4.52 16.77 11.10
C LYS A 32 -3.77 17.48 9.96
N ALA A 33 -2.61 18.05 10.22
CA ALA A 33 -1.78 18.69 9.20
C ALA A 33 -1.08 17.62 8.35
N ASP A 34 -1.85 16.95 7.51
CA ASP A 34 -1.38 16.53 6.20
C ASP A 34 -1.28 17.83 5.37
N ILE A 35 -0.12 18.49 5.45
CA ILE A 35 0.11 19.80 4.82
C ILE A 35 0.16 19.59 3.32
N THR A 36 -0.92 19.92 2.62
CA THR A 36 -0.87 20.26 1.20
C THR A 36 -0.07 21.56 1.07
N TYR A 37 1.19 21.46 0.64
CA TYR A 37 1.95 22.65 0.27
C TYR A 37 1.37 23.24 -1.02
N PRO A 38 1.16 24.56 -1.13
CA PRO A 38 0.94 25.18 -2.42
C PRO A 38 2.21 25.02 -3.24
N ASP A 39 2.06 24.40 -4.41
CA ASP A 39 3.11 24.19 -5.41
C ASP A 39 3.64 25.54 -5.91
N LEU A 40 4.68 26.04 -5.24
CA LEU A 40 5.54 27.09 -5.77
C LEU A 40 6.64 26.40 -6.55
N GLY A 41 6.34 26.18 -7.84
CA GLY A 41 7.14 25.46 -8.81
C GLY A 41 8.65 25.58 -8.59
N ARG A 42 9.25 24.48 -8.16
CA ARG A 42 10.67 24.20 -8.32
C ARG A 42 10.84 22.70 -8.60
N VAL A 43 11.24 22.42 -9.83
CA VAL A 43 11.79 21.13 -10.25
C VAL A 43 12.95 20.78 -9.30
N GLY A 44 12.74 19.77 -8.47
CA GLY A 44 13.67 19.36 -7.43
C GLY A 44 13.25 18.01 -6.88
N GLN A 45 13.77 16.96 -7.49
CA GLN A 45 13.59 15.54 -7.18
C GLN A 45 13.70 15.23 -5.68
N PHE A 46 12.57 14.88 -5.05
CA PHE A 46 12.53 14.32 -3.70
C PHE A 46 12.41 12.80 -3.81
N CYS A 47 13.54 12.09 -3.74
CA CYS A 47 13.56 10.64 -3.57
C CYS A 47 13.33 10.31 -2.08
N PRO A 48 12.25 9.60 -1.69
CA PRO A 48 12.14 9.06 -0.34
C PRO A 48 13.23 8.01 -0.09
N ALA A 49 13.82 8.06 1.09
CA ALA A 49 15.07 7.41 1.47
C ALA A 49 15.00 5.87 1.66
N PHE A 50 14.46 5.12 0.69
CA PHE A 50 14.47 3.65 0.71
C PHE A 50 15.08 2.98 -0.53
N LEU A 51 15.53 3.75 -1.53
CA LEU A 51 16.12 3.21 -2.78
C LEU A 51 17.65 3.42 -2.93
N CYS A 52 18.38 3.68 -1.85
CA CYS A 52 19.85 3.78 -1.90
C CYS A 52 20.54 2.68 -1.07
N ALA A 53 20.48 1.47 -1.59
CA ALA A 53 21.49 0.43 -1.48
C ALA A 53 21.22 -0.50 -2.67
N GLU A 54 21.87 -0.36 -3.82
CA GLU A 54 23.24 -0.81 -4.02
C GLU A 54 23.75 -0.28 -5.36
N ARG A 55 24.72 0.66 -5.34
CA ARG A 55 25.73 0.74 -6.40
C ARG A 55 26.93 1.55 -5.91
N ALA A 56 28.00 0.86 -5.55
CA ALA A 56 29.33 1.44 -5.46
C ALA A 56 30.26 0.66 -6.38
N GLN A 57 31.14 1.40 -7.06
CA GLN A 57 32.20 0.99 -7.98
C GLN A 57 31.73 0.76 -9.43
N SER A 58 32.30 1.40 -10.45
CA SER A 58 33.38 2.38 -10.51
C SER A 58 33.29 3.12 -11.83
N HIS A 59 33.64 4.40 -11.74
CA HIS A 59 33.89 5.35 -12.80
C HIS A 59 35.10 4.87 -13.64
N ASP A 60 35.04 4.96 -14.96
CA ASP A 60 36.19 5.28 -15.78
C ASP A 60 35.75 6.10 -17.00
N SER A 61 36.35 7.26 -17.11
CA SER A 61 36.12 8.33 -18.08
C SER A 61 37.12 8.27 -19.23
N ILE A 62 36.75 8.71 -20.45
CA ILE A 62 37.45 9.71 -21.30
C ILE A 62 36.84 9.75 -22.74
N PRO A 63 36.89 10.89 -23.47
CA PRO A 63 35.81 11.38 -24.34
C PRO A 63 36.19 11.49 -25.83
N SER A 64 35.21 11.82 -26.69
CA SER A 64 35.43 12.72 -27.85
C SER A 64 34.13 13.11 -28.57
N ASN A 65 33.99 14.43 -28.81
CA ASN A 65 33.07 15.08 -29.74
C ASN A 65 32.99 14.40 -31.11
N SER A 66 31.78 14.31 -31.69
CA SER A 66 31.50 14.60 -33.11
C SER A 66 29.99 14.69 -33.35
N THR A 67 29.55 15.91 -33.60
CA THR A 67 28.39 16.37 -34.39
C THR A 67 27.48 15.35 -35.08
N GLU A 68 26.19 15.49 -34.77
CA GLU A 68 25.06 15.70 -35.70
C GLU A 68 24.81 14.72 -36.88
N LEU A 69 23.55 14.25 -36.91
CA LEU A 69 22.79 13.81 -38.09
C LEU A 69 23.16 12.48 -38.77
N LEU A 70 22.55 11.37 -38.32
CA LEU A 70 21.59 10.64 -39.16
C LEU A 70 20.83 9.56 -38.35
N ASN A 71 19.50 9.66 -38.37
CA ASN A 71 18.53 8.66 -37.91
C ASN A 71 18.79 7.25 -38.46
N LYS A 72 19.07 6.28 -37.59
CA LYS A 72 18.44 4.93 -37.54
C LYS A 72 19.14 4.10 -36.46
N SER A 73 18.62 4.13 -35.24
CA SER A 73 18.95 3.08 -34.28
C SER A 73 18.17 1.83 -34.68
N HIS A 74 18.87 0.92 -35.34
CA HIS A 74 18.46 -0.45 -35.55
C HIS A 74 18.41 -1.09 -34.15
N SER A 75 17.21 -1.40 -33.65
CA SER A 75 17.05 -2.21 -32.44
C SER A 75 17.86 -3.50 -32.59
N GLY A 76 18.84 -3.68 -31.71
CA GLY A 76 19.74 -4.80 -31.75
C GLY A 76 18.99 -6.13 -31.57
N PRO A 77 19.51 -7.26 -32.09
CA PRO A 77 18.88 -8.57 -31.95
C PRO A 77 18.56 -8.96 -30.50
N THR A 78 19.37 -8.47 -29.55
CA THR A 78 19.29 -8.76 -28.13
C THR A 78 18.10 -8.09 -27.43
N GLU A 79 17.75 -6.85 -27.77
CA GLU A 79 16.60 -6.15 -27.21
C GLU A 79 15.28 -6.72 -27.73
N LYS A 80 15.24 -7.11 -29.02
CA LYS A 80 14.07 -7.78 -29.60
C LYS A 80 13.84 -9.17 -29.01
N LEU A 81 14.89 -9.93 -28.73
CA LEU A 81 14.77 -11.23 -28.07
C LEU A 81 14.29 -11.10 -26.62
N GLN A 82 14.74 -10.07 -25.90
CA GLN A 82 14.28 -9.80 -24.53
C GLN A 82 12.84 -9.29 -24.48
N ALA A 83 12.45 -8.37 -25.36
CA ALA A 83 11.06 -7.91 -25.47
C ALA A 83 10.11 -9.06 -25.83
N ALA A 84 10.47 -9.90 -26.80
CA ALA A 84 9.67 -11.06 -27.18
C ALA A 84 9.59 -12.14 -26.09
N ALA A 85 10.63 -12.29 -25.25
CA ALA A 85 10.61 -13.21 -24.12
C ALA A 85 9.78 -12.69 -22.94
N VAL A 86 9.76 -11.37 -22.72
CA VAL A 86 8.92 -10.72 -21.69
C VAL A 86 7.43 -10.82 -22.04
N ASP A 87 7.09 -10.73 -23.33
CA ASP A 87 5.73 -10.92 -23.86
C ASP A 87 5.28 -12.40 -23.90
N ALA A 88 6.19 -13.35 -23.70
CA ALA A 88 5.90 -14.79 -23.74
C ALA A 88 5.51 -15.40 -22.38
N GLU A 89 5.71 -14.68 -21.28
CA GLU A 89 5.32 -15.17 -19.96
C GLU A 89 3.85 -14.85 -19.63
N PRO A 90 3.15 -15.76 -18.92
CA PRO A 90 1.73 -15.59 -18.63
C PRO A 90 1.47 -14.43 -17.65
N ASP A 91 0.26 -13.87 -17.76
CA ASP A 91 -0.22 -12.83 -16.85
C ASP A 91 -0.35 -13.34 -15.42
N THR A 92 -0.01 -12.47 -14.45
CA THR A 92 -0.28 -12.73 -13.04
C THR A 92 -1.76 -12.53 -12.76
N VAL A 93 -2.50 -13.64 -12.70
CA VAL A 93 -3.91 -13.65 -12.31
C VAL A 93 -4.09 -13.50 -10.80
N VAL A 94 -4.83 -12.47 -10.38
CA VAL A 94 -5.24 -12.24 -9.00
C VAL A 94 -6.76 -12.27 -8.91
N LEU A 95 -7.28 -13.22 -8.12
CA LEU A 95 -8.72 -13.43 -7.94
C LEU A 95 -9.21 -12.72 -6.67
N VAL A 96 -10.19 -11.83 -6.83
CA VAL A 96 -10.95 -11.25 -5.72
C VAL A 96 -12.02 -12.25 -5.31
N TRP A 97 -11.78 -12.99 -4.22
CA TRP A 97 -12.73 -14.00 -3.74
C TRP A 97 -13.91 -13.39 -2.99
N MET A 98 -13.60 -12.35 -2.20
CA MET A 98 -14.56 -11.57 -1.42
C MET A 98 -14.30 -10.08 -1.67
N TRP A 99 -15.31 -9.42 -2.22
CA TRP A 99 -15.32 -7.98 -2.37
C TRP A 99 -15.49 -7.32 -1.00
N PRO A 100 -14.69 -6.30 -0.65
CA PRO A 100 -14.83 -5.61 0.62
C PRO A 100 -16.25 -5.07 0.79
N PHE A 101 -16.98 -5.60 1.78
CA PHE A 101 -18.37 -5.25 2.06
C PHE A 101 -19.31 -5.45 0.86
N GLY A 102 -18.97 -6.35 -0.07
CA GLY A 102 -19.70 -6.55 -1.31
C GLY A 102 -19.56 -5.42 -2.33
N PHE A 103 -18.77 -4.38 -2.05
CA PHE A 103 -18.55 -3.28 -2.99
C PHE A 103 -17.57 -3.68 -4.08
N LYS A 104 -18.05 -3.62 -5.32
CA LYS A 104 -17.23 -3.87 -6.50
C LYS A 104 -16.57 -2.59 -6.97
N PHE A 105 -15.32 -2.71 -7.40
CA PHE A 105 -14.53 -1.65 -8.03
C PHE A 105 -13.99 -2.15 -9.37
N GLU A 106 -13.45 -1.22 -10.16
CA GLU A 106 -12.86 -1.56 -11.45
C GLU A 106 -11.63 -2.46 -11.26
N LEU A 107 -11.65 -3.64 -11.88
CA LEU A 107 -10.55 -4.61 -11.83
C LEU A 107 -9.52 -4.26 -12.90
N ASN A 108 -8.87 -3.12 -12.72
CA ASN A 108 -7.85 -2.63 -13.64
C ASN A 108 -6.50 -2.47 -12.92
N CYS A 109 -5.43 -2.99 -13.52
CA CYS A 109 -4.06 -2.85 -13.04
C CYS A 109 -3.34 -1.60 -13.60
N ASP A 110 -3.93 -0.93 -14.60
CA ASP A 110 -3.31 0.20 -15.32
C ASP A 110 -2.92 1.34 -14.39
N ILE A 111 -3.69 1.57 -13.33
CA ILE A 111 -3.41 2.62 -12.33
C ILE A 111 -2.06 2.47 -11.63
N PHE A 112 -1.46 1.27 -11.67
CA PHE A 112 -0.16 0.97 -11.08
C PHE A 112 0.96 0.78 -12.12
N ASN A 113 0.68 0.97 -13.42
CA ASN A 113 1.60 0.68 -14.52
C ASN A 113 2.18 -0.75 -14.48
N PHE A 114 1.44 -1.70 -13.91
CA PHE A 114 1.84 -3.10 -13.92
C PHE A 114 1.46 -3.73 -15.25
N THR A 115 2.48 -4.08 -16.04
CA THR A 115 2.29 -4.93 -17.22
C THR A 115 2.04 -6.37 -16.78
N ARG A 116 1.23 -7.12 -17.55
CA ARG A 116 0.91 -8.54 -17.32
C ARG A 116 0.20 -8.84 -15.99
N CYS A 117 -0.77 -8.01 -15.63
CA CYS A 117 -1.60 -8.17 -14.45
C CYS A 117 -3.05 -8.41 -14.86
N HIS A 118 -3.67 -9.44 -14.29
CA HIS A 118 -5.08 -9.77 -14.55
C HIS A 118 -5.84 -9.89 -13.23
N LEU A 119 -6.54 -8.82 -12.87
CA LEU A 119 -7.48 -8.82 -11.75
C LEU A 119 -8.84 -9.34 -12.21
N THR A 120 -9.43 -10.27 -11.45
CA THR A 120 -10.71 -10.89 -11.81
C THR A 120 -11.52 -11.26 -10.57
N ASP A 121 -12.86 -11.31 -10.67
CA ASP A 121 -13.74 -11.93 -9.68
C ASP A 121 -14.38 -13.23 -10.20
N ASN A 122 -13.93 -13.72 -11.37
CA ASN A 122 -14.41 -14.98 -11.93
C ASN A 122 -13.83 -16.19 -11.17
N ARG A 123 -14.67 -16.86 -10.38
CA ARG A 123 -14.29 -18.02 -9.56
C ARG A 123 -13.85 -19.23 -10.37
N GLU A 124 -14.20 -19.33 -11.65
CA GLU A 124 -13.72 -20.41 -12.53
C GLU A 124 -12.20 -20.37 -12.73
N LEU A 125 -11.59 -19.19 -12.56
CA LEU A 125 -10.14 -19.00 -12.67
C LEU A 125 -9.40 -19.36 -11.38
N TYR A 126 -10.08 -19.87 -10.34
CA TYR A 126 -9.45 -20.24 -9.07
C TYR A 126 -8.23 -21.16 -9.26
N HIS A 127 -8.29 -22.17 -10.14
CA HIS A 127 -7.15 -23.08 -10.35
C HIS A 127 -5.99 -22.48 -11.15
N LYS A 128 -6.17 -21.29 -11.74
CA LYS A 128 -5.15 -20.55 -12.51
C LYS A 128 -4.64 -19.31 -11.76
N ALA A 129 -5.38 -18.85 -10.76
CA ALA A 129 -5.04 -17.66 -10.00
C ALA A 129 -3.75 -17.88 -9.18
N HIS A 130 -2.79 -16.97 -9.33
CA HIS A 130 -1.57 -16.93 -8.54
C HIS A 130 -1.84 -16.39 -7.13
N GLY A 131 -2.73 -15.39 -7.03
CA GLY A 131 -3.17 -14.80 -5.77
C GLY A 131 -4.68 -14.90 -5.62
N VAL A 132 -5.17 -15.16 -4.41
CA VAL A 132 -6.59 -15.08 -4.07
C VAL A 132 -6.78 -14.19 -2.85
N VAL A 133 -7.56 -13.13 -2.99
CA VAL A 133 -7.74 -12.10 -1.97
C VAL A 133 -9.05 -12.29 -1.22
N PHE A 134 -8.95 -12.26 0.12
CA PHE A 134 -10.07 -12.46 1.02
C PHE A 134 -10.18 -11.26 1.96
N HIS A 135 -11.28 -10.52 1.87
CA HIS A 135 -11.56 -9.46 2.83
C HIS A 135 -12.06 -10.03 4.16
N HIS A 136 -11.41 -9.64 5.26
CA HIS A 136 -11.65 -10.20 6.58
C HIS A 136 -13.10 -10.13 7.04
N ARG A 137 -13.78 -8.99 6.81
CA ARG A 137 -15.16 -8.77 7.26
C ARG A 137 -16.19 -9.62 6.53
N ASP A 138 -15.85 -10.11 5.35
CA ASP A 138 -16.76 -10.89 4.51
C ASP A 138 -16.54 -12.39 4.68
N ILE A 139 -15.58 -12.83 5.51
CA ILE A 139 -15.41 -14.24 5.86
C ILE A 139 -16.48 -14.63 6.87
N HIS A 140 -17.28 -15.64 6.54
CA HIS A 140 -18.29 -16.16 7.47
C HIS A 140 -17.62 -16.91 8.62
N GLY A 141 -18.17 -16.79 9.84
CA GLY A 141 -17.67 -17.53 11.01
C GLY A 141 -17.69 -19.06 10.83
N SER A 142 -18.58 -19.58 9.99
CA SER A 142 -18.67 -21.00 9.61
C SER A 142 -17.69 -21.42 8.51
N LEU A 143 -16.98 -20.48 7.89
CA LEU A 143 -16.10 -20.69 6.72
C LEU A 143 -16.82 -21.36 5.53
N GLU A 144 -18.15 -21.25 5.45
CA GLU A 144 -18.94 -21.84 4.37
C GLU A 144 -18.66 -21.19 3.02
N ASN A 145 -18.35 -19.89 3.02
CA ASN A 145 -18.08 -19.09 1.84
C ASN A 145 -16.60 -19.13 1.39
N MET A 146 -15.76 -19.94 2.02
CA MET A 146 -14.38 -20.20 1.61
C MET A 146 -14.31 -21.24 0.47
N PRO A 147 -13.27 -21.21 -0.40
CA PRO A 147 -13.07 -22.23 -1.42
C PRO A 147 -13.02 -23.62 -0.79
N LYS A 148 -13.84 -24.54 -1.31
CA LYS A 148 -13.88 -25.94 -0.87
C LYS A 148 -12.92 -26.84 -1.66
N VAL A 149 -12.46 -26.35 -2.81
CA VAL A 149 -11.50 -27.04 -3.67
C VAL A 149 -10.08 -26.92 -3.11
N PRO A 150 -9.21 -27.93 -3.32
CA PRO A 150 -7.82 -27.85 -2.88
C PRO A 150 -7.08 -26.69 -3.54
N ARG A 151 -6.28 -25.98 -2.74
CA ARG A 151 -5.43 -24.88 -3.21
C ARG A 151 -4.26 -25.41 -4.05
N PRO A 152 -4.05 -24.92 -5.28
CA PRO A 152 -2.84 -25.23 -6.05
C PRO A 152 -1.57 -24.81 -5.30
N VAL A 153 -0.48 -25.58 -5.45
CA VAL A 153 0.77 -25.35 -4.69
C VAL A 153 1.41 -23.97 -4.93
N PHE A 154 1.25 -23.42 -6.14
CA PHE A 154 1.78 -22.12 -6.51
C PHE A 154 0.90 -20.96 -6.01
N GLN A 155 -0.37 -21.22 -5.70
CA GLN A 155 -1.33 -20.19 -5.34
C GLN A 155 -1.10 -19.70 -3.91
N LYS A 156 -1.09 -18.38 -3.74
CA LYS A 156 -1.00 -17.71 -2.44
C LYS A 156 -2.35 -17.12 -2.06
N TRP A 157 -2.82 -17.42 -0.86
CA TRP A 157 -3.98 -16.74 -0.30
C TRP A 157 -3.55 -15.50 0.49
N VAL A 158 -4.21 -14.37 0.20
CA VAL A 158 -3.96 -13.08 0.80
C VAL A 158 -5.11 -12.74 1.74
N TRP A 159 -4.81 -12.61 3.03
CA TRP A 159 -5.74 -12.09 4.01
C TRP A 159 -5.69 -10.56 3.99
N SER A 160 -6.81 -9.91 3.65
CA SER A 160 -6.93 -8.45 3.61
C SER A 160 -7.79 -7.95 4.77
N ASN A 161 -7.25 -7.00 5.55
CA ASN A 161 -7.98 -6.37 6.65
C ASN A 161 -7.63 -4.89 6.75
N MET A 162 -8.60 -4.05 6.38
CA MET A 162 -8.53 -2.60 6.44
C MET A 162 -9.30 -2.01 7.61
N GLU A 163 -9.73 -2.88 8.54
CA GLU A 163 -10.53 -2.50 9.68
C GLU A 163 -9.71 -2.21 10.93
N SER A 164 -10.28 -1.39 11.81
CA SER A 164 -9.72 -1.17 13.13
C SER A 164 -9.70 -2.47 13.96
N PRO A 165 -8.80 -2.60 14.96
CA PRO A 165 -8.75 -3.77 15.83
C PRO A 165 -10.11 -4.15 16.46
N THR A 166 -10.92 -3.15 16.82
CA THR A 166 -12.27 -3.35 17.38
C THR A 166 -13.24 -3.98 16.39
N ASN A 167 -13.03 -3.76 15.10
CA ASN A 167 -13.87 -4.29 14.01
C ASN A 167 -13.28 -5.57 13.38
N SER A 168 -12.12 -6.04 13.84
CA SER A 168 -11.44 -7.24 13.33
C SER A 168 -11.54 -8.41 14.29
N GLY A 169 -12.78 -8.83 14.57
CA GLY A 169 -13.07 -9.96 15.47
C GLY A 169 -12.38 -11.24 15.00
N LYS A 170 -11.86 -12.04 15.94
CA LYS A 170 -11.22 -13.32 15.62
C LYS A 170 -12.21 -14.29 15.00
N ILE A 171 -11.86 -14.83 13.83
CA ILE A 171 -12.60 -15.89 13.16
C ILE A 171 -11.87 -17.21 13.41
N THR A 172 -12.56 -18.18 14.01
CA THR A 172 -12.00 -19.50 14.30
C THR A 172 -11.68 -20.24 12.99
N GLY A 173 -10.53 -20.92 12.95
CA GLY A 173 -10.11 -21.72 11.79
C GLY A 173 -9.35 -20.95 10.70
N LEU A 174 -9.07 -19.66 10.88
CA LEU A 174 -8.21 -18.89 9.96
C LEU A 174 -6.71 -18.99 10.26
N ASN A 175 -6.33 -19.53 11.42
CA ASN A 175 -4.92 -19.70 11.78
C ASN A 175 -4.20 -20.50 10.68
N GLU A 176 -3.07 -19.99 10.22
CA GLU A 176 -2.18 -20.63 9.22
C GLU A 176 -2.82 -20.91 7.85
N LEU A 177 -4.03 -20.41 7.59
CA LEU A 177 -4.72 -20.62 6.32
C LEU A 177 -4.15 -19.75 5.18
N PHE A 178 -3.72 -18.54 5.53
CA PHE A 178 -3.24 -17.53 4.59
C PHE A 178 -1.71 -17.52 4.49
N ASN A 179 -1.20 -17.25 3.29
CA ASN A 179 0.24 -17.13 3.04
C ASN A 179 0.74 -15.71 3.21
N LEU A 180 -0.10 -14.73 2.86
CA LEU A 180 0.25 -13.33 2.82
C LEU A 180 -0.79 -12.52 3.59
N THR A 181 -0.36 -11.41 4.17
CA THR A 181 -1.23 -10.46 4.85
C THR A 181 -1.20 -9.10 4.16
N CYS A 182 -2.36 -8.46 4.10
CA CYS A 182 -2.56 -7.12 3.55
C CYS A 182 -3.30 -6.28 4.60
N ASN A 183 -2.58 -5.37 5.26
CA ASN A 183 -3.10 -4.51 6.32
C ASN A 183 -2.08 -3.41 6.68
N TYR A 184 -2.47 -2.48 7.55
CA TYR A 184 -1.67 -1.32 7.98
C TYR A 184 -0.41 -1.63 8.79
N ARG A 185 -0.20 -2.87 9.24
CA ARG A 185 1.01 -3.18 10.02
C ARG A 185 2.22 -3.18 9.09
N ARG A 186 3.33 -2.65 9.58
CA ARG A 186 4.61 -2.59 8.84
C ARG A 186 5.22 -3.96 8.52
N ASP A 187 4.83 -4.99 9.25
CA ASP A 187 5.24 -6.38 9.04
C ASP A 187 4.26 -7.18 8.17
N SER A 188 3.29 -6.52 7.54
CA SER A 188 2.41 -7.17 6.55
C SER A 188 3.17 -7.44 5.25
N SER A 189 2.75 -8.46 4.51
CA SER A 189 3.35 -8.79 3.21
C SER A 189 3.03 -7.72 2.15
N VAL A 190 1.85 -7.12 2.24
CA VAL A 190 1.37 -6.05 1.37
C VAL A 190 0.90 -4.90 2.25
N LEU A 191 1.60 -3.77 2.16
CA LEU A 191 1.25 -2.56 2.88
C LEU A 191 0.08 -1.86 2.19
N VAL A 192 -0.74 -1.18 2.99
CA VAL A 192 -1.85 -0.33 2.52
C VAL A 192 -1.77 1.05 3.14
#